data_AF-A0A354UQL7-F1
#
_entry.id   AF-A0A354UQL7-F1
#
_cell.length_a   1.000
_cell.length_b   1.000
_cell.length_c   1.000
_cell.angle_alpha   90.00
_cell.angle_beta   90.00
_cell.angle_gamma   90.00
#
_symmetry.space_group_name_H-M   'P 1'
#
loop_
_entity.id
_entity.type
_entity.pdbx_description
1 polymer ?
#
loop_
_entity_poly.entity_id
_entity_poly.type
_entity_poly.pdbx_seq_one_letter_code
_entity_poly.pdbx_strand_id
1 'polypeptide(L)'
;MKKKIIIPIICVVLVAAIALPIILTATGRKKTDAIVIMTEELSDLFSPFYATTGPDQDVVGMTQMGMLTSKYNTTTKETKIVAGKDYATVALDYEISKDGLTYTFVLKNGLKFSDGHPLTMNDVMFNLYEYLDPVYTGSSTMYSTKIKGLSEYRTKSNSDENAESEIEKSAQGLADGRISAIQDAFLEVAADPDDDSIIHETDEAKFKKYINEEWEPNTSYRNAVQIKDKDDKVIESPTIEDYRAKMIEDYEYILKTFKKELEDDFNSAKDAFDLDSLPYKEWADASHFGSDIFKFFYYEGLIKVKEYGKDAQNKDDKSVIKSFENDTNLLEKYKNASDAIDYVYNTTLKMKFHSTILSASATYGTVKVQFSADAKSKLLQEAASQNQDRFNNISGIVSLGHTTDVESVTLNGNTYKVAHDYNEDGTVKNSGEYAVLRITLEELDPKAIYNFSFSVSPVHYYTAKTMKDYINGNYEKVDIKNNKFGVVWGSSDFQSKVIQSEKNVSIPMGAGVYCATDASNNDTKDVTANGFKNSGIVYFKKNDNFVFPVKHDKMRMQVVSSSGALDVLEKGSVHYVTPQLTKKNIEKVQQMKGIGHAEVNQLGYGYIGINAGKV
;
A
#
# COMPACT_ATOMS: atom_id res chain seq x y z
N MET A 1 9.87 12.21 66.90
CA MET A 1 8.86 11.23 66.41
C MET A 1 7.74 12.03 65.75
N LYS A 2 7.78 12.39 64.46
CA LYS A 2 7.56 11.61 63.21
C LYS A 2 6.24 10.84 63.14
N LYS A 3 5.27 11.39 62.38
CA LYS A 3 4.26 10.75 61.50
C LYS A 3 3.53 11.89 60.77
N LYS A 4 4.00 12.36 59.60
CA LYS A 4 3.70 11.91 58.22
C LYS A 4 2.20 11.66 57.97
N ILE A 5 1.54 12.68 57.41
CA ILE A 5 0.29 12.56 56.66
C ILE A 5 0.69 12.78 55.19
N ILE A 6 0.51 11.75 54.37
CA ILE A 6 0.76 11.73 52.93
C ILE A 6 -0.61 11.87 52.26
N ILE A 7 -0.74 12.91 51.44
CA ILE A 7 -1.87 13.19 50.55
C ILE A 7 -1.76 12.27 49.32
N PRO A 8 -2.85 11.68 48.81
CA PRO A 8 -2.80 10.74 47.70
C PRO A 8 -2.45 11.45 46.40
N ILE A 9 -1.53 10.80 45.67
CA ILE A 9 -0.95 11.16 44.39
C ILE A 9 -2.04 11.09 43.31
N ILE A 10 -2.28 12.20 42.64
CA ILE A 10 -3.03 12.29 41.39
C ILE A 10 -2.17 11.67 40.29
N CYS A 11 -2.68 10.59 39.68
CA CYS A 11 -2.12 9.96 38.49
C CYS A 11 -2.14 10.94 37.30
N VAL A 12 -1.03 11.67 37.12
CA VAL A 12 -0.68 12.31 35.85
C VAL A 12 -0.13 11.20 34.95
N VAL A 13 -0.90 10.86 33.92
CA VAL A 13 -0.50 9.95 32.84
C VAL A 13 0.79 10.48 32.21
N LEU A 14 1.82 9.62 32.17
CA LEU A 14 3.08 9.83 31.48
C LEU A 14 2.80 10.12 30.00
N VAL A 15 2.95 11.39 29.62
CA VAL A 15 3.38 11.76 28.27
C VAL A 15 4.84 11.30 28.17
N ALA A 16 5.07 10.18 27.48
CA ALA A 16 6.42 9.75 27.14
C ALA A 16 7.05 10.82 26.25
N ALA A 17 8.07 11.47 26.80
CA ALA A 17 8.85 12.50 26.16
C ALA A 17 9.65 11.92 24.99
N ILE A 18 9.35 12.36 23.77
CA ILE A 18 10.36 12.54 22.73
C ILE A 18 10.66 14.03 22.69
N ALA A 19 11.90 14.37 23.01
CA ALA A 19 12.36 15.74 23.14
C ALA A 19 12.33 16.47 21.79
N LEU A 20 11.31 17.30 21.57
CA LEU A 20 11.51 18.56 20.85
C LEU A 20 11.87 19.64 21.87
N PRO A 21 12.86 20.52 21.61
CA PRO A 21 12.99 21.76 22.36
C PRO A 21 11.81 22.67 21.98
N ILE A 22 10.69 22.53 22.69
CA ILE A 22 9.60 23.50 22.68
C ILE A 22 10.12 24.75 23.40
N ILE A 23 10.62 25.72 22.62
CA ILE A 23 10.87 27.08 23.11
C ILE A 23 9.73 27.95 22.60
N LEU A 24 8.69 28.08 23.42
CA LEU A 24 7.70 29.15 23.30
C LEU A 24 8.41 30.49 23.58
N THR A 25 8.58 31.32 22.56
CA THR A 25 8.69 32.76 22.76
C THR A 25 7.71 33.45 21.82
N ALA A 26 6.86 34.29 22.42
CA ALA A 26 6.01 35.20 21.69
C ALA A 26 6.90 36.07 20.78
N THR A 27 6.47 36.25 19.53
CA THR A 27 7.09 37.11 18.50
C THR A 27 8.37 36.57 17.82
N GLY A 28 8.18 35.68 16.84
CA GLY A 28 9.18 35.32 15.83
C GLY A 28 9.29 33.80 15.60
N ARG A 29 8.66 33.27 14.53
CA ARG A 29 8.85 31.88 14.12
C ARG A 29 10.34 31.68 13.80
N LYS A 30 11.07 30.95 14.66
CA LYS A 30 12.47 30.57 14.42
C LYS A 30 12.52 29.68 13.18
N LYS A 31 13.54 29.86 12.33
CA LYS A 31 13.77 29.05 11.13
C LYS A 31 13.83 27.56 11.54
N THR A 32 12.81 26.79 11.18
CA THR A 32 12.79 25.35 11.40
C THR A 32 13.79 24.68 10.45
N ASP A 33 14.43 23.60 10.89
CA ASP A 33 15.40 22.86 10.07
C ASP A 33 14.73 21.95 9.04
N ALA A 34 13.41 21.76 9.15
CA ALA A 34 12.57 21.06 8.20
C ALA A 34 11.24 21.81 7.95
N ILE A 35 10.67 21.61 6.75
CA ILE A 35 9.24 21.83 6.55
C ILE A 35 8.49 20.63 7.14
N VAL A 36 7.43 20.90 7.90
CA VAL A 36 6.58 19.88 8.53
C VAL A 36 5.17 20.06 7.97
N ILE A 37 4.63 19.06 7.30
CA ILE A 37 3.27 19.08 6.78
C ILE A 37 2.43 18.01 7.50
N MET A 38 1.12 18.21 7.54
CA MET A 38 0.20 17.17 7.97
C MET A 38 0.13 16.03 6.95
N THR A 39 -0.05 14.82 7.46
CA THR A 39 -0.64 13.69 6.77
C THR A 39 -1.75 13.11 7.64
N GLU A 40 -2.72 12.44 7.05
CA GLU A 40 -3.67 11.60 7.81
C GLU A 40 -2.99 10.29 8.22
N GLU A 41 -3.73 9.39 8.88
CA GLU A 41 -3.20 8.10 9.30
C GLU A 41 -2.70 7.30 8.10
N LEU A 42 -1.54 6.67 8.27
CA LEU A 42 -0.83 5.91 7.24
C LEU A 42 -1.09 4.42 7.45
N SER A 43 -1.30 3.67 6.36
CA SER A 43 -1.40 2.20 6.42
C SER A 43 -0.03 1.51 6.44
N ASP A 44 1.04 2.29 6.27
CA ASP A 44 2.45 1.87 6.25
C ASP A 44 2.82 0.97 5.05
N LEU A 45 2.10 1.13 3.94
CA LEU A 45 2.36 0.48 2.65
C LEU A 45 3.00 1.48 1.68
N PHE A 46 4.27 1.82 1.91
CA PHE A 46 5.06 2.77 1.12
C PHE A 46 5.73 2.14 -0.12
N SER A 47 5.06 1.17 -0.75
CA SER A 47 5.53 0.57 -1.99
C SER A 47 5.01 1.35 -3.20
N PRO A 48 5.85 1.75 -4.18
CA PRO A 48 5.38 2.43 -5.39
C PRO A 48 4.48 1.55 -6.26
N PHE A 49 4.51 0.22 -6.05
CA PHE A 49 3.70 -0.73 -6.78
C PHE A 49 2.38 -1.08 -6.07
N TYR A 50 2.31 -0.91 -4.75
CA TYR A 50 1.21 -1.42 -3.93
C TYR A 50 0.55 -0.39 -3.00
N ALA A 51 1.05 0.83 -2.88
CA ALA A 51 0.42 1.88 -2.07
C ALA A 51 -1.00 2.20 -2.59
N THR A 52 -2.01 2.01 -1.73
CA THR A 52 -3.42 2.19 -2.08
C THR A 52 -4.10 3.38 -1.43
N THR A 53 -3.62 3.83 -0.26
CA THR A 53 -4.20 4.97 0.46
C THR A 53 -3.58 6.29 -0.02
N GLY A 54 -4.39 7.36 -0.03
CA GLY A 54 -3.90 8.70 -0.39
C GLY A 54 -2.67 9.13 0.43
N PRO A 55 -2.69 9.02 1.78
CA PRO A 55 -1.54 9.32 2.63
C PRO A 55 -0.26 8.54 2.27
N ASP A 56 -0.36 7.22 2.02
CA ASP A 56 0.81 6.41 1.63
C ASP A 56 1.31 6.79 0.22
N GLN A 57 0.40 7.12 -0.70
CA GLN A 57 0.73 7.61 -2.03
C GLN A 57 1.43 8.98 -1.98
N ASP A 58 1.07 9.86 -1.06
CA ASP A 58 1.76 11.14 -0.83
C ASP A 58 3.21 10.91 -0.35
N VAL A 59 3.41 9.95 0.57
CA VAL A 59 4.75 9.52 1.03
C VAL A 59 5.59 8.98 -0.14
N VAL A 60 5.03 8.07 -0.93
CA VAL A 60 5.68 7.51 -2.11
C VAL A 60 5.99 8.62 -3.12
N GLY A 61 5.05 9.53 -3.38
CA GLY A 61 5.18 10.64 -4.33
C GLY A 61 6.34 11.59 -4.03
N MET A 62 6.78 11.70 -2.78
CA MET A 62 7.97 12.49 -2.43
C MET A 62 9.28 11.84 -2.89
N THR A 63 9.29 10.52 -3.05
CA THR A 63 10.48 9.72 -3.37
C THR A 63 10.58 9.26 -4.81
N GLN A 64 9.48 9.25 -5.55
CA GLN A 64 9.43 8.74 -6.91
C GLN A 64 9.50 9.84 -7.97
N MET A 65 9.94 9.45 -9.18
CA MET A 65 9.85 10.29 -10.38
C MET A 65 9.04 9.55 -11.43
N GLY A 66 8.00 10.22 -11.95
CA GLY A 66 7.14 9.66 -12.99
C GLY A 66 7.80 9.68 -14.38
N MET A 67 7.37 8.75 -15.25
CA MET A 67 7.66 8.82 -16.68
C MET A 67 7.25 10.17 -17.28
N LEU A 68 6.07 10.63 -16.87
CA LEU A 68 5.46 11.91 -17.21
C LEU A 68 4.95 12.57 -15.93
N THR A 69 4.55 13.84 -16.02
CA THR A 69 3.85 14.51 -14.92
C THR A 69 2.65 15.27 -15.46
N SER A 70 1.84 15.81 -14.57
CA SER A 70 0.68 16.62 -14.94
C SER A 70 0.92 18.08 -14.61
N LYS A 71 0.38 18.96 -15.45
CA LYS A 71 0.38 20.41 -15.24
C LYS A 71 -1.06 20.92 -15.27
N TYR A 72 -1.47 21.50 -14.15
CA TYR A 72 -2.72 22.24 -14.06
C TYR A 72 -2.54 23.65 -14.62
N ASN A 73 -3.39 24.03 -15.57
CA ASN A 73 -3.46 25.39 -16.09
C ASN A 73 -4.56 26.14 -15.34
N THR A 74 -4.20 27.13 -14.52
CA THR A 74 -5.15 27.90 -13.72
C THR A 74 -6.10 28.77 -14.56
N THR A 75 -5.69 29.15 -15.77
CA THR A 75 -6.52 29.97 -16.68
C THR A 75 -7.57 29.12 -17.38
N THR A 76 -7.19 27.98 -17.95
CA THR A 76 -8.13 27.10 -18.66
C THR A 76 -8.84 26.11 -17.74
N LYS A 77 -8.34 25.94 -16.51
CA LYS A 77 -8.74 24.91 -15.53
C LYS A 77 -8.56 23.47 -16.05
N GLU A 78 -7.69 23.28 -17.03
CA GLU A 78 -7.37 21.96 -17.59
C GLU A 78 -6.08 21.41 -17.00
N THR A 79 -6.05 20.09 -16.78
CA THR A 79 -4.82 19.34 -16.49
C THR A 79 -4.31 18.71 -17.77
N LYS A 80 -3.02 18.87 -18.07
CA LYS A 80 -2.37 18.24 -19.23
C LYS A 80 -1.18 17.41 -18.79
N ILE A 81 -0.99 16.26 -19.43
CA ILE A 81 0.24 15.49 -19.30
C ILE A 81 1.39 16.25 -19.98
N VAL A 82 2.54 16.31 -19.32
CA VAL A 82 3.72 17.04 -19.78
C VAL A 82 5.00 16.26 -19.47
N ALA A 83 6.01 16.49 -20.30
CA ALA A 83 7.40 16.09 -20.09
C ALA A 83 8.30 17.20 -20.65
N GLY A 84 9.61 17.10 -20.44
CA GLY A 84 10.55 18.12 -20.91
C GLY A 84 11.73 18.34 -19.99
N LYS A 85 12.72 19.07 -20.47
CA LYS A 85 13.88 19.52 -19.67
C LYS A 85 13.48 20.32 -18.43
N ASP A 86 12.33 20.99 -18.47
CA ASP A 86 11.84 21.87 -17.40
C ASP A 86 10.89 21.16 -16.41
N TYR A 87 10.63 19.86 -16.63
CA TYR A 87 9.74 19.05 -15.80
C TYR A 87 10.49 17.87 -15.18
N ALA A 88 10.22 17.62 -13.89
CA ALA A 88 10.75 16.50 -13.13
C ALA A 88 10.10 15.17 -13.55
N THR A 89 10.49 14.71 -14.74
CA THR A 89 10.01 13.49 -15.39
C THR A 89 11.19 12.69 -15.92
N VAL A 90 11.00 11.38 -16.09
CA VAL A 90 12.00 10.54 -16.77
C VAL A 90 12.04 10.83 -18.26
N ALA A 91 10.90 11.06 -18.90
CA ALA A 91 10.87 11.43 -20.31
C ALA A 91 11.41 12.86 -20.53
N LEU A 92 12.29 13.01 -21.51
CA LEU A 92 12.71 14.28 -22.09
C LEU A 92 11.66 14.80 -23.08
N ASP A 93 11.10 13.92 -23.90
CA ASP A 93 10.07 14.24 -24.90
C ASP A 93 9.18 13.01 -25.12
N TYR A 94 7.94 13.23 -25.59
CA TYR A 94 7.04 12.17 -26.00
C TYR A 94 6.08 12.61 -27.11
N GLU A 95 5.68 11.68 -27.96
CA GLU A 95 4.63 11.90 -28.96
C GLU A 95 3.71 10.68 -29.05
N ILE A 96 2.43 10.96 -29.27
CA ILE A 96 1.42 9.97 -29.63
C ILE A 96 1.17 10.12 -31.14
N SER A 97 1.27 9.03 -31.88
CA SER A 97 1.02 9.03 -33.32
C SER A 97 -0.39 9.53 -33.66
N LYS A 98 -0.60 9.99 -34.90
CA LYS A 98 -1.88 10.57 -35.35
C LYS A 98 -3.08 9.61 -35.23
N ASP A 99 -2.84 8.31 -35.33
CA ASP A 99 -3.85 7.26 -35.14
C ASP A 99 -4.09 6.92 -33.65
N GLY A 100 -3.29 7.46 -32.74
CA GLY A 100 -3.39 7.25 -31.30
C GLY A 100 -2.87 5.88 -30.82
N LEU A 101 -2.22 5.10 -31.70
CA LEU A 101 -1.82 3.72 -31.39
C LEU A 101 -0.36 3.57 -30.97
N THR A 102 0.51 4.49 -31.36
CA THR A 102 1.95 4.43 -31.06
C THR A 102 2.38 5.56 -30.16
N TYR A 103 2.95 5.22 -29.02
CA TYR A 103 3.50 6.13 -28.04
C TYR A 103 5.02 6.01 -28.07
N THR A 104 5.74 7.11 -28.29
CA THR A 104 7.21 7.12 -28.29
C THR A 104 7.71 8.08 -27.22
N PHE A 105 8.63 7.61 -26.38
CA PHE A 105 9.23 8.37 -25.27
C PHE A 105 10.75 8.39 -25.43
N VAL A 106 11.34 9.59 -25.36
CA VAL A 106 12.79 9.78 -25.29
C VAL A 106 13.14 10.01 -23.82
N LEU A 107 14.05 9.22 -23.26
CA LEU A 107 14.46 9.34 -21.85
C LEU A 107 15.51 10.44 -21.67
N LYS A 108 15.50 11.10 -20.51
CA LYS A 108 16.59 12.01 -20.10
C LYS A 108 17.85 11.20 -19.77
N ASN A 109 19.00 11.68 -20.21
CA ASN A 109 20.30 11.15 -19.79
C ASN A 109 20.72 11.72 -18.42
N GLY A 110 21.50 10.94 -17.68
CA GLY A 110 22.16 11.39 -16.44
C GLY A 110 21.26 11.49 -15.21
N LEU A 111 20.02 11.00 -15.28
CA LEU A 111 19.15 10.85 -14.11
C LEU A 111 19.71 9.77 -13.17
N LYS A 112 19.49 9.96 -11.87
CA LYS A 112 19.98 9.07 -10.82
C LYS A 112 18.95 8.91 -9.72
N PHE A 113 18.91 7.73 -9.14
CA PHE A 113 18.19 7.45 -7.91
C PHE A 113 18.89 8.08 -6.70
N SER A 114 18.20 8.12 -5.58
CA SER A 114 18.71 8.68 -4.33
C SER A 114 19.98 8.02 -3.78
N ASP A 115 20.24 6.77 -4.15
CA ASP A 115 21.48 6.04 -3.81
C ASP A 115 22.63 6.27 -4.82
N GLY A 116 22.39 7.07 -5.86
CA GLY A 116 23.38 7.41 -6.88
C GLY A 116 23.43 6.46 -8.08
N HIS A 117 22.70 5.34 -8.08
CA HIS A 117 22.58 4.48 -9.26
C HIS A 117 21.88 5.24 -10.40
N PRO A 118 22.31 5.05 -11.65
CA PRO A 118 21.67 5.69 -12.79
C PRO A 118 20.24 5.16 -12.98
N LEU A 119 19.32 6.05 -13.34
CA LEU A 119 18.00 5.68 -13.82
C LEU A 119 18.08 5.46 -15.34
N THR A 120 17.74 4.26 -15.79
CA THR A 120 17.97 3.82 -17.18
C THR A 120 16.74 3.17 -17.82
N MET A 121 16.86 2.76 -19.08
CA MET A 121 15.82 1.97 -19.75
C MET A 121 15.56 0.63 -19.03
N ASN A 122 16.54 0.09 -18.29
CA ASN A 122 16.35 -1.15 -17.54
C ASN A 122 15.26 -1.00 -16.47
N ASP A 123 15.27 0.11 -15.74
CA ASP A 123 14.26 0.41 -14.73
C ASP A 123 12.88 0.64 -15.36
N VAL A 124 12.83 1.35 -16.49
CA VAL A 124 11.58 1.58 -17.23
C VAL A 124 10.96 0.26 -17.69
N MET A 125 11.77 -0.64 -18.26
CA MET A 125 11.30 -1.97 -18.68
C MET A 125 10.87 -2.82 -17.48
N PHE A 126 11.62 -2.79 -16.37
CA PHE A 126 11.24 -3.48 -15.14
C PHE A 126 9.87 -3.05 -14.64
N ASN A 127 9.62 -1.74 -14.51
CA ASN A 127 8.34 -1.24 -14.01
C ASN A 127 7.17 -1.62 -14.95
N LEU A 128 7.36 -1.53 -16.27
CA LEU A 128 6.34 -1.96 -17.24
C LEU A 128 5.99 -3.44 -17.06
N TYR A 129 7.00 -4.31 -16.95
CA TYR A 129 6.78 -5.74 -16.83
C TYR A 129 6.24 -6.15 -15.46
N GLU A 130 6.58 -5.42 -14.41
CA GLU A 130 6.02 -5.59 -13.07
C GLU A 130 4.52 -5.26 -13.06
N TYR A 131 4.11 -4.09 -13.56
CA TYR A 131 2.69 -3.73 -13.65
C TYR A 131 1.87 -4.60 -14.62
N LEU A 132 2.54 -5.27 -15.56
CA LEU A 132 1.92 -6.12 -16.58
C LEU A 132 2.04 -7.62 -16.25
N ASP A 133 2.59 -7.98 -15.10
CA ASP A 133 2.67 -9.37 -14.66
C ASP A 133 1.27 -9.97 -14.41
N PRO A 134 0.98 -11.22 -14.83
CA PRO A 134 -0.34 -11.81 -14.70
C PRO A 134 -0.81 -12.03 -13.25
N VAL A 135 0.10 -12.07 -12.27
CA VAL A 135 -0.23 -12.20 -10.84
C VAL A 135 -0.03 -10.91 -10.05
N TYR A 136 0.21 -9.77 -10.70
CA TYR A 136 0.20 -8.47 -10.04
C TYR A 136 -1.20 -8.15 -9.48
N THR A 137 -1.26 -7.77 -8.20
CA THR A 137 -2.50 -7.51 -7.44
C THR A 137 -2.62 -6.08 -6.92
N GLY A 138 -1.72 -5.19 -7.31
CA GLY A 138 -1.76 -3.78 -6.90
C GLY A 138 -2.78 -2.95 -7.70
N SER A 139 -2.82 -1.65 -7.43
CA SER A 139 -3.86 -0.76 -7.96
C SER A 139 -3.66 -0.31 -9.41
N SER A 140 -2.51 -0.61 -10.02
CA SER A 140 -2.26 -0.23 -11.42
C SER A 140 -3.21 -0.95 -12.37
N THR A 141 -3.88 -0.18 -13.23
CA THR A 141 -4.76 -0.72 -14.27
C THR A 141 -4.05 -0.92 -15.61
N MET A 142 -2.72 -0.91 -15.65
CA MET A 142 -1.96 -0.94 -16.90
C MET A 142 -2.29 -2.19 -17.75
N TYR A 143 -2.54 -3.33 -17.11
CA TYR A 143 -2.94 -4.58 -17.77
C TYR A 143 -4.23 -4.47 -18.60
N SER A 144 -5.08 -3.47 -18.34
CA SER A 144 -6.30 -3.23 -19.12
C SER A 144 -6.04 -2.53 -20.45
N THR A 145 -4.84 -1.96 -20.64
CA THR A 145 -4.43 -1.33 -21.88
C THR A 145 -4.16 -2.42 -22.93
N LYS A 146 -4.79 -2.35 -24.11
CA LYS A 146 -4.59 -3.31 -25.20
C LYS A 146 -3.25 -3.13 -25.91
N ILE A 147 -2.16 -3.38 -25.20
CA ILE A 147 -0.81 -3.35 -25.73
C ILE A 147 -0.59 -4.59 -26.59
N LYS A 148 -0.03 -4.42 -27.79
CA LYS A 148 0.19 -5.52 -28.72
C LYS A 148 1.03 -6.65 -28.10
N GLY A 149 0.55 -7.88 -28.16
CA GLY A 149 1.25 -9.05 -27.62
C GLY A 149 1.20 -9.19 -26.09
N LEU A 150 0.42 -8.36 -25.38
CA LEU A 150 0.34 -8.40 -23.92
C LEU A 150 -0.37 -9.66 -23.44
N SER A 151 -1.48 -10.03 -24.09
CA SER A 151 -2.25 -11.20 -23.67
C SER A 151 -1.42 -12.48 -23.83
N GLU A 152 -0.73 -12.64 -24.96
CA GLU A 152 0.13 -13.78 -25.23
C GLU A 152 1.29 -13.88 -24.23
N TYR A 153 1.85 -12.73 -23.81
CA TYR A 153 2.87 -12.70 -22.77
C TYR A 153 2.30 -13.15 -21.41
N ARG A 154 1.13 -12.65 -21.03
CA ARG A 154 0.48 -12.92 -19.74
C ARG A 154 -0.05 -14.36 -19.62
N THR A 155 -0.46 -14.97 -20.73
CA THR A 155 -0.99 -16.36 -20.74
C THR A 155 0.03 -17.40 -21.18
N LYS A 156 1.14 -16.98 -21.83
CA LYS A 156 2.07 -17.87 -22.54
C LYS A 156 1.38 -18.76 -23.57
N SER A 157 0.31 -18.29 -24.18
CA SER A 157 -0.45 -19.00 -25.21
C SER A 157 -0.70 -18.11 -26.43
N ASN A 158 -1.06 -18.71 -27.57
CA ASN A 158 -1.60 -17.93 -28.68
C ASN A 158 -2.94 -17.33 -28.23
N SER A 159 -3.14 -16.04 -28.49
CA SER A 159 -4.27 -15.24 -28.01
C SER A 159 -5.63 -15.92 -28.16
N ASP A 160 -6.20 -16.37 -27.05
CA ASP A 160 -7.64 -16.59 -26.89
C ASP A 160 -8.14 -15.49 -25.96
N GLU A 161 -9.12 -14.71 -26.41
CA GLU A 161 -9.68 -13.57 -25.66
C GLU A 161 -10.17 -13.96 -24.26
N ASN A 162 -10.47 -15.24 -24.04
CA ASN A 162 -10.97 -15.74 -22.76
C ASN A 162 -9.90 -16.38 -21.87
N ALA A 163 -8.67 -16.61 -22.37
CA ALA A 163 -7.66 -17.39 -21.63
C ALA A 163 -7.34 -16.79 -20.25
N GLU A 164 -7.12 -15.47 -20.15
CA GLU A 164 -6.85 -14.83 -18.86
C GLU A 164 -8.03 -14.94 -17.89
N SER A 165 -9.27 -14.77 -18.40
CA SER A 165 -10.49 -14.88 -17.58
C SER A 165 -10.70 -16.30 -17.06
N GLU A 166 -10.46 -17.32 -17.88
CA GLU A 166 -10.63 -18.72 -17.46
C GLU A 166 -9.54 -19.15 -16.46
N ILE A 167 -8.30 -18.69 -16.64
CA ILE A 167 -7.24 -18.86 -15.66
C ILE A 167 -7.63 -18.20 -14.33
N GLU A 168 -8.15 -16.97 -14.37
CA GLU A 168 -8.57 -16.23 -13.19
C GLU A 168 -9.71 -16.94 -12.44
N LYS A 169 -10.76 -17.37 -13.14
CA LYS A 169 -11.87 -18.14 -12.55
C LYS A 169 -11.39 -19.45 -11.91
N SER A 170 -10.49 -20.16 -12.60
CA SER A 170 -9.91 -21.41 -12.10
C SER A 170 -9.08 -21.17 -10.83
N ALA A 171 -8.27 -20.12 -10.82
CA ALA A 171 -7.49 -19.72 -9.67
C ALA A 171 -8.37 -19.34 -8.47
N GLN A 172 -9.45 -18.59 -8.70
CA GLN A 172 -10.42 -18.24 -7.67
C GLN A 172 -11.12 -19.48 -7.09
N GLY A 173 -11.53 -20.43 -7.93
CA GLY A 173 -12.12 -21.70 -7.47
C GLY A 173 -11.16 -22.54 -6.62
N LEU A 174 -9.87 -22.58 -6.98
CA LEU A 174 -8.83 -23.23 -6.17
C LEU A 174 -8.61 -22.50 -4.84
N ALA A 175 -8.58 -21.17 -4.86
CA ALA A 175 -8.47 -20.36 -3.64
C ALA A 175 -9.65 -20.58 -2.69
N ASP A 176 -10.88 -20.63 -3.21
CA ASP A 176 -12.07 -20.93 -2.42
C ASP A 176 -11.99 -22.34 -1.82
N GLY A 177 -11.55 -23.35 -2.60
CA GLY A 177 -11.32 -24.70 -2.09
C GLY A 177 -10.24 -24.78 -0.99
N ARG A 178 -9.18 -23.97 -1.08
CA ARG A 178 -8.14 -23.84 -0.06
C ARG A 178 -8.68 -23.22 1.23
N ILE A 179 -9.45 -22.12 1.11
CA ILE A 179 -10.09 -21.47 2.26
C ILE A 179 -11.09 -22.41 2.94
N SER A 180 -11.92 -23.11 2.18
CA SER A 180 -12.87 -24.08 2.74
C SER A 180 -12.17 -25.21 3.47
N ALA A 181 -11.08 -25.76 2.93
CA ALA A 181 -10.30 -26.78 3.64
C ALA A 181 -9.71 -26.27 4.98
N ILE A 182 -9.32 -24.99 5.06
CA ILE A 182 -8.88 -24.37 6.32
C ILE A 182 -10.03 -24.21 7.30
N GLN A 183 -11.21 -23.78 6.83
CA GLN A 183 -12.42 -23.65 7.65
C GLN A 183 -12.86 -25.00 8.20
N ASP A 184 -12.91 -26.04 7.35
CA ASP A 184 -13.29 -27.40 7.72
C ASP A 184 -12.34 -27.96 8.79
N ALA A 185 -11.03 -27.81 8.59
CA ALA A 185 -10.03 -28.23 9.56
C ALA A 185 -10.20 -27.52 10.92
N PHE A 186 -10.51 -26.22 10.92
CA PHE A 186 -10.74 -25.47 12.16
C PHE A 186 -12.02 -25.96 12.86
N LEU A 187 -13.09 -26.19 12.10
CA LEU A 187 -14.37 -26.67 12.62
C LEU A 187 -14.26 -28.08 13.21
N GLU A 188 -13.44 -28.96 12.65
CA GLU A 188 -13.21 -30.31 13.19
C GLU A 188 -12.62 -30.26 14.60
N VAL A 189 -11.73 -29.31 14.88
CA VAL A 189 -11.15 -29.12 16.23
C VAL A 189 -12.12 -28.40 17.16
N ALA A 190 -12.96 -27.53 16.60
CA ALA A 190 -13.91 -26.73 17.35
C ALA A 190 -15.22 -27.47 17.65
N ALA A 191 -15.57 -28.53 16.94
CA ALA A 191 -16.80 -29.27 17.15
C ALA A 191 -16.84 -29.97 18.52
N ASP A 192 -18.03 -30.07 19.12
CA ASP A 192 -18.27 -30.96 20.26
C ASP A 192 -18.13 -32.43 19.80
N PRO A 193 -17.34 -33.26 20.49
CA PRO A 193 -17.19 -34.68 20.14
C PRO A 193 -18.52 -35.47 20.08
N ASP A 194 -19.56 -34.98 20.76
CA ASP A 194 -20.88 -35.60 20.86
C ASP A 194 -21.96 -34.89 20.01
N ASP A 195 -21.71 -33.67 19.49
CA ASP A 195 -22.64 -32.89 18.66
C ASP A 195 -21.94 -31.83 17.78
N ASP A 196 -21.69 -32.16 16.51
CA ASP A 196 -21.04 -31.28 15.52
C ASP A 196 -21.79 -29.95 15.26
N SER A 197 -23.02 -29.77 15.74
CA SER A 197 -23.74 -28.49 15.66
C SER A 197 -23.30 -27.47 16.73
N ILE A 198 -22.53 -27.92 17.73
CA ILE A 198 -22.00 -27.11 18.83
C ILE A 198 -20.52 -26.84 18.56
N ILE A 199 -20.18 -25.56 18.34
CA ILE A 199 -18.80 -25.11 18.13
C ILE A 199 -18.24 -24.58 19.46
N HIS A 200 -17.29 -25.31 20.05
CA HIS A 200 -16.47 -24.92 21.20
C HIS A 200 -15.35 -23.95 20.84
N GLU A 201 -14.75 -23.35 21.88
CA GLU A 201 -13.59 -22.47 21.74
C GLU A 201 -12.31 -23.23 21.34
N THR A 202 -11.79 -22.90 20.16
CA THR A 202 -10.48 -23.36 19.67
C THR A 202 -9.50 -22.19 19.64
N ASP A 203 -8.34 -22.36 20.27
CA ASP A 203 -7.26 -21.37 20.22
C ASP A 203 -6.16 -21.78 19.22
N GLU A 204 -5.24 -20.87 18.96
CA GLU A 204 -4.13 -21.05 18.03
C GLU A 204 -3.30 -22.31 18.36
N ALA A 205 -3.02 -22.55 19.65
CA ALA A 205 -2.19 -23.66 20.08
C ALA A 205 -2.86 -25.01 19.82
N LYS A 206 -4.17 -25.11 20.10
CA LYS A 206 -4.96 -26.32 19.80
C LYS A 206 -5.01 -26.59 18.30
N PHE A 207 -5.29 -25.58 17.48
CA PHE A 207 -5.41 -25.78 16.04
C PHE A 207 -4.08 -26.13 15.39
N LYS A 208 -2.99 -25.44 15.74
CA LYS A 208 -1.64 -25.79 15.26
C LYS A 208 -1.22 -27.19 15.68
N LYS A 209 -1.60 -27.64 16.89
CA LYS A 209 -1.33 -29.00 17.34
C LYS A 209 -2.08 -30.03 16.47
N TYR A 210 -3.38 -29.83 16.26
CA TYR A 210 -4.18 -30.70 15.39
C TYR A 210 -3.62 -30.77 13.96
N ILE A 211 -3.23 -29.63 13.37
CA ILE A 211 -2.61 -29.61 12.03
C ILE A 211 -1.37 -30.49 12.00
N ASN A 212 -0.49 -30.40 13.01
CA ASN A 212 0.77 -31.12 13.03
C ASN A 212 0.61 -32.63 13.30
N GLU A 213 -0.35 -33.02 14.15
CA GLU A 213 -0.49 -34.39 14.63
C GLU A 213 -1.50 -35.20 13.82
N GLU A 214 -2.64 -34.60 13.46
CA GLU A 214 -3.85 -35.33 13.04
C GLU A 214 -4.35 -34.95 11.63
N TRP A 215 -4.30 -33.66 11.25
CA TRP A 215 -4.90 -33.19 10.00
C TRP A 215 -4.34 -33.88 8.75
N GLU A 216 -5.22 -34.23 7.80
CA GLU A 216 -4.83 -34.71 6.49
C GLU A 216 -5.37 -33.81 5.37
N PRO A 217 -4.55 -33.44 4.37
CA PRO A 217 -5.00 -32.56 3.29
C PRO A 217 -5.94 -33.31 2.34
N ASN A 218 -7.13 -32.74 2.15
CA ASN A 218 -8.10 -33.20 1.16
C ASN A 218 -7.67 -32.86 -0.28
N THR A 219 -8.36 -33.43 -1.27
CA THR A 219 -8.05 -33.22 -2.70
C THR A 219 -8.10 -31.73 -3.10
N SER A 220 -9.05 -30.97 -2.56
CA SER A 220 -9.20 -29.54 -2.88
C SER A 220 -7.97 -28.75 -2.44
N TYR A 221 -7.50 -28.95 -1.22
CA TYR A 221 -6.30 -28.30 -0.70
C TYR A 221 -5.05 -28.70 -1.50
N ARG A 222 -4.88 -30.00 -1.76
CA ARG A 222 -3.75 -30.51 -2.56
C ARG A 222 -3.67 -29.89 -3.95
N ASN A 223 -4.81 -29.70 -4.61
CA ASN A 223 -4.86 -29.11 -5.95
C ASN A 223 -4.59 -27.61 -5.96
N ALA A 224 -4.93 -26.91 -4.86
CA ALA A 224 -4.87 -25.47 -4.75
C ALA A 224 -3.49 -24.92 -4.34
N VAL A 225 -2.65 -25.73 -3.68
CA VAL A 225 -1.33 -25.29 -3.22
C VAL A 225 -0.19 -25.87 -4.06
N GLN A 226 0.89 -25.10 -4.19
CA GLN A 226 2.16 -25.59 -4.70
C GLN A 226 3.14 -25.65 -3.53
N ILE A 227 3.66 -26.84 -3.24
CA ILE A 227 4.63 -27.04 -2.16
C ILE A 227 6.03 -26.80 -2.70
N LYS A 228 6.84 -26.06 -1.96
CA LYS A 228 8.22 -25.73 -2.31
C LYS A 228 9.17 -26.07 -1.17
N ASP A 229 10.41 -26.39 -1.52
CA ASP A 229 11.48 -26.53 -0.55
C ASP A 229 12.00 -25.16 -0.08
N LYS A 230 12.98 -25.20 0.84
CA LYS A 230 13.63 -24.00 1.40
C LYS A 230 14.38 -23.14 0.38
N ASP A 231 14.66 -23.67 -0.80
CA ASP A 231 15.31 -22.97 -1.91
C ASP A 231 14.27 -22.52 -2.97
N ASP A 232 12.99 -22.46 -2.58
CA ASP A 232 11.81 -22.11 -3.38
C ASP A 232 11.59 -23.02 -4.63
N LYS A 233 12.10 -24.26 -4.61
CA LYS A 233 11.88 -25.24 -5.70
C LYS A 233 10.66 -26.11 -5.44
N VAL A 234 9.87 -26.35 -6.47
CA VAL A 234 8.65 -27.17 -6.40
C VAL A 234 8.99 -28.62 -6.01
N ILE A 235 8.27 -29.15 -5.03
CA ILE A 235 8.34 -30.56 -4.63
C ILE A 235 7.32 -31.35 -5.46
N GLU A 236 7.79 -32.24 -6.34
CA GLU A 236 6.92 -33.00 -7.26
C GLU A 236 6.02 -34.03 -6.56
N SER A 237 6.42 -34.52 -5.39
CA SER A 237 5.65 -35.50 -4.60
C SER A 237 5.65 -35.14 -3.12
N PRO A 238 4.86 -34.13 -2.70
CA PRO A 238 4.85 -33.68 -1.31
C PRO A 238 4.25 -34.73 -0.38
N THR A 239 4.89 -34.89 0.79
CA THR A 239 4.43 -35.73 1.91
C THR A 239 3.27 -35.07 2.65
N ILE A 240 2.63 -35.80 3.57
CA ILE A 240 1.58 -35.22 4.43
C ILE A 240 2.16 -34.09 5.28
N GLU A 241 3.38 -34.27 5.79
CA GLU A 241 4.13 -33.31 6.59
C GLU A 241 4.40 -32.01 5.82
N ASP A 242 4.69 -32.10 4.52
CA ASP A 242 4.88 -30.91 3.69
C ASP A 242 3.58 -30.09 3.55
N TYR A 243 2.44 -30.77 3.38
CA TYR A 243 1.14 -30.09 3.35
C TYR A 243 0.75 -29.50 4.71
N ARG A 244 1.06 -30.20 5.81
CA ARG A 244 0.86 -29.70 7.18
C ARG A 244 1.68 -28.43 7.41
N ALA A 245 2.93 -28.41 6.97
CA ALA A 245 3.77 -27.20 7.02
C ALA A 245 3.15 -26.04 6.23
N LYS A 246 2.67 -26.29 5.00
CA LYS A 246 1.97 -25.27 4.20
C LYS A 246 0.69 -24.77 4.89
N MET A 247 -0.07 -25.66 5.51
CA MET A 247 -1.30 -25.34 6.25
C MET A 247 -1.01 -24.43 7.45
N ILE A 248 0.10 -24.66 8.15
CA ILE A 248 0.57 -23.76 9.20
C ILE A 248 0.92 -22.39 8.63
N GLU A 249 1.67 -22.31 7.52
CA GLU A 249 2.00 -21.03 6.87
C GLU A 249 0.73 -20.25 6.47
N ASP A 250 -0.26 -20.94 5.92
CA ASP A 250 -1.54 -20.34 5.51
C ASP A 250 -2.30 -19.78 6.70
N TYR A 251 -2.37 -20.57 7.77
CA TYR A 251 -2.99 -20.15 9.01
C TYR A 251 -2.26 -18.93 9.60
N GLU A 252 -0.92 -18.94 9.66
CA GLU A 252 -0.12 -17.82 10.17
C GLU A 252 -0.29 -16.56 9.31
N TYR A 253 -0.41 -16.70 7.99
CA TYR A 253 -0.73 -15.59 7.10
C TYR A 253 -2.11 -14.97 7.41
N ILE A 254 -3.14 -15.81 7.62
CA ILE A 254 -4.49 -15.35 8.02
C ILE A 254 -4.42 -14.61 9.36
N LEU A 255 -3.74 -15.17 10.36
CA LEU A 255 -3.60 -14.58 11.69
C LEU A 255 -2.89 -13.21 11.64
N LYS A 256 -1.79 -13.12 10.88
CA LYS A 256 -1.06 -11.87 10.68
C LYS A 256 -1.93 -10.81 10.01
N THR A 257 -2.66 -11.20 8.96
CA THR A 257 -3.55 -10.30 8.22
C THR A 257 -4.67 -9.77 9.11
N PHE A 258 -5.29 -10.64 9.91
CA PHE A 258 -6.36 -10.25 10.83
C PHE A 258 -5.87 -9.34 11.96
N LYS A 259 -4.66 -9.59 12.49
CA LYS A 259 -4.07 -8.70 13.49
C LYS A 259 -3.85 -7.29 12.92
N LYS A 260 -3.37 -7.18 11.68
CA LYS A 260 -3.18 -5.90 10.99
C LYS A 260 -4.51 -5.19 10.71
N GLU A 261 -5.54 -5.92 10.27
CA GLU A 261 -6.90 -5.38 10.08
C GLU A 261 -7.39 -4.71 11.38
N LEU A 262 -7.28 -5.38 12.53
CA LEU A 262 -7.72 -4.81 13.80
C LEU A 262 -6.92 -3.58 14.25
N GLU A 263 -5.63 -3.49 13.88
CA GLU A 263 -4.83 -2.28 14.10
C GLU A 263 -5.33 -1.11 13.24
N ASP A 264 -5.70 -1.38 12.00
CA ASP A 264 -6.27 -0.40 11.08
C ASP A 264 -7.70 0.02 11.50
N ASP A 265 -8.51 -0.92 12.00
CA ASP A 265 -9.84 -0.66 12.53
C ASP A 265 -9.77 0.19 13.81
N PHE A 266 -8.81 -0.09 14.71
CA PHE A 266 -8.58 0.74 15.89
C PHE A 266 -8.25 2.18 15.50
N ASN A 267 -7.41 2.36 14.48
CA ASN A 267 -7.06 3.68 13.98
C ASN A 267 -8.25 4.38 13.31
N SER A 268 -9.01 3.67 12.49
CA SER A 268 -10.21 4.18 11.81
C SER A 268 -11.30 4.59 12.81
N ALA A 269 -11.47 3.83 13.88
CA ALA A 269 -12.47 4.11 14.91
C ALA A 269 -12.26 5.46 15.62
N LYS A 270 -11.03 5.98 15.67
CA LYS A 270 -10.71 7.27 16.35
C LYS A 270 -11.50 8.44 15.78
N ASP A 271 -11.68 8.48 14.46
CA ASP A 271 -12.31 9.58 13.72
C ASP A 271 -13.68 9.19 13.12
N ALA A 272 -14.19 7.97 13.39
CA ALA A 272 -15.43 7.47 12.81
C ALA A 272 -16.71 8.18 13.31
N PHE A 273 -16.65 8.86 14.46
CA PHE A 273 -17.83 9.39 15.17
C PHE A 273 -17.80 10.93 15.28
N ASP A 274 -18.93 11.58 14.94
CA ASP A 274 -19.07 13.05 14.99
C ASP A 274 -19.54 13.52 16.37
N LEU A 275 -18.58 13.90 17.22
CA LEU A 275 -18.82 14.29 18.62
C LEU A 275 -19.44 15.69 18.77
N ASP A 276 -19.60 16.45 17.69
CA ASP A 276 -20.25 17.76 17.70
C ASP A 276 -21.77 17.64 17.46
N SER A 277 -22.27 16.43 17.14
CA SER A 277 -23.64 16.17 16.72
C SER A 277 -24.31 15.03 17.50
N LEU A 278 -25.64 15.04 17.58
CA LEU A 278 -26.39 13.92 18.14
C LEU A 278 -26.27 12.69 17.22
N PRO A 279 -26.25 11.46 17.77
CA PRO A 279 -26.41 11.14 19.20
C PRO A 279 -25.11 11.26 20.02
N TYR A 280 -23.93 11.28 19.38
CA TYR A 280 -22.65 11.09 20.07
C TYR A 280 -22.21 12.26 20.93
N LYS A 281 -22.69 13.47 20.64
CA LYS A 281 -22.41 14.67 21.43
C LYS A 281 -22.72 14.50 22.92
N GLU A 282 -23.81 13.82 23.26
CA GLU A 282 -24.20 13.60 24.67
C GLU A 282 -23.31 12.56 25.37
N TRP A 283 -22.48 11.85 24.60
CA TRP A 283 -21.59 10.76 25.05
C TRP A 283 -20.13 11.04 24.68
N ALA A 284 -19.75 12.32 24.53
CA ALA A 284 -18.40 12.75 24.19
C ALA A 284 -17.42 12.74 25.38
N ASP A 285 -17.84 12.23 26.54
CA ASP A 285 -17.01 12.16 27.74
C ASP A 285 -15.94 11.05 27.66
N ALA A 286 -14.95 11.12 28.54
CA ALA A 286 -13.79 10.22 28.56
C ALA A 286 -14.12 8.74 28.83
N SER A 287 -15.35 8.42 29.23
CA SER A 287 -15.81 7.06 29.50
C SER A 287 -16.57 6.44 28.32
N HIS A 288 -16.85 7.22 27.27
CA HIS A 288 -17.59 6.82 26.07
C HIS A 288 -16.82 7.26 24.82
N PHE A 289 -17.43 8.03 23.91
CA PHE A 289 -16.80 8.43 22.66
C PHE A 289 -15.65 9.44 22.82
N GLY A 290 -15.35 9.91 24.03
CA GLY A 290 -14.06 10.56 24.34
C GLY A 290 -12.89 9.58 24.51
N SER A 291 -13.15 8.27 24.58
CA SER A 291 -12.15 7.19 24.67
C SER A 291 -12.02 6.44 23.35
N ASP A 292 -10.80 6.37 22.80
CA ASP A 292 -10.54 5.61 21.57
C ASP A 292 -10.80 4.10 21.74
N ILE A 293 -10.63 3.57 22.96
CA ILE A 293 -10.91 2.16 23.25
C ILE A 293 -12.42 1.89 23.19
N PHE A 294 -13.24 2.82 23.72
CA PHE A 294 -14.70 2.68 23.62
C PHE A 294 -15.15 2.75 22.17
N LYS A 295 -14.63 3.72 21.40
CA LYS A 295 -14.90 3.84 19.96
C LYS A 295 -14.57 2.55 19.24
N PHE A 296 -13.41 1.96 19.50
CA PHE A 296 -12.99 0.71 18.89
C PHE A 296 -13.91 -0.46 19.26
N PHE A 297 -14.21 -0.68 20.55
CA PHE A 297 -15.14 -1.76 20.92
C PHE A 297 -16.55 -1.55 20.40
N TYR A 298 -17.01 -0.31 20.26
CA TYR A 298 -18.28 0.00 19.60
C TYR A 298 -18.22 -0.28 18.09
N TYR A 299 -17.11 0.08 17.45
CA TYR A 299 -16.83 -0.16 16.03
C TYR A 299 -16.83 -1.65 15.70
N GLU A 300 -16.17 -2.46 16.54
CA GLU A 300 -16.15 -3.93 16.48
C GLU A 300 -17.45 -4.59 16.95
N GLY A 301 -18.44 -3.81 17.40
CA GLY A 301 -19.74 -4.30 17.85
C GLY A 301 -19.72 -5.09 19.16
N LEU A 302 -18.69 -4.93 19.98
CA LEU A 302 -18.59 -5.50 21.33
C LEU A 302 -19.36 -4.65 22.37
N ILE A 303 -19.39 -3.34 22.15
CA ILE A 303 -20.30 -2.40 22.83
C ILE A 303 -21.40 -2.06 21.83
N LYS A 304 -22.67 -2.15 22.25
CA LYS A 304 -23.82 -1.77 21.41
C LYS A 304 -24.76 -0.86 22.17
N VAL A 305 -25.59 -0.13 21.44
CA VAL A 305 -26.68 0.62 22.05
C VAL A 305 -27.70 -0.38 22.62
N LYS A 306 -27.93 -0.29 23.92
CA LYS A 306 -28.93 -1.10 24.62
C LYS A 306 -30.32 -0.50 24.49
N GLU A 307 -30.42 0.83 24.56
CA GLU A 307 -31.70 1.53 24.51
C GLU A 307 -31.57 2.87 23.79
N TYR A 308 -32.49 3.12 22.85
CA TYR A 308 -32.72 4.43 22.23
C TYR A 308 -33.89 5.15 22.90
N GLY A 309 -33.92 6.47 22.78
CA GLY A 309 -35.10 7.28 23.09
C GLY A 309 -36.28 6.88 22.19
N LYS A 310 -37.49 7.36 22.52
CA LYS A 310 -38.69 7.11 21.72
C LYS A 310 -39.15 8.39 21.03
N ASP A 311 -39.51 8.27 19.76
CA ASP A 311 -40.14 9.34 18.98
C ASP A 311 -41.63 9.52 19.35
N ALA A 312 -42.29 10.48 18.72
CA ALA A 312 -43.71 10.76 18.94
C ALA A 312 -44.65 9.61 18.52
N GLN A 313 -44.14 8.62 17.78
CA GLN A 313 -44.84 7.41 17.36
C GLN A 313 -44.42 6.17 18.18
N ASN A 314 -43.69 6.37 19.29
CA ASN A 314 -43.19 5.32 20.18
C ASN A 314 -42.21 4.34 19.50
N LYS A 315 -41.51 4.78 18.45
CA LYS A 315 -40.41 4.04 17.80
C LYS A 315 -39.06 4.55 18.30
N ASP A 316 -38.01 3.77 18.06
CA ASP A 316 -36.65 4.16 18.45
C ASP A 316 -36.19 5.41 17.70
N ASP A 317 -35.89 6.46 18.47
CA ASP A 317 -35.24 7.67 18.00
C ASP A 317 -33.73 7.50 18.11
N LYS A 318 -33.10 7.19 16.96
CA LYS A 318 -31.65 6.94 16.86
C LYS A 318 -30.81 8.18 17.17
N SER A 319 -31.39 9.38 17.20
CA SER A 319 -30.69 10.60 17.62
C SER A 319 -30.51 10.69 19.15
N VAL A 320 -31.15 9.80 19.91
CA VAL A 320 -31.09 9.78 21.37
C VAL A 320 -30.68 8.40 21.86
N ILE A 321 -29.42 8.24 22.27
CA ILE A 321 -28.96 7.03 22.96
C ILE A 321 -29.20 7.19 24.47
N LYS A 322 -29.80 6.18 25.11
CA LYS A 322 -30.07 6.15 26.56
C LYS A 322 -29.06 5.35 27.36
N SER A 323 -28.58 4.23 26.81
CA SER A 323 -27.58 3.38 27.46
C SER A 323 -26.89 2.45 26.47
N PHE A 324 -25.73 1.95 26.86
CA PHE A 324 -24.98 0.92 26.15
C PHE A 324 -25.04 -0.42 26.90
N GLU A 325 -24.81 -1.50 26.17
CA GLU A 325 -24.48 -2.81 26.74
C GLU A 325 -22.97 -3.03 26.72
N ASN A 326 -22.44 -3.71 27.75
CA ASN A 326 -21.03 -4.10 27.90
C ASN A 326 -20.00 -2.96 28.03
N ASP A 327 -20.43 -1.72 28.22
CA ASP A 327 -19.57 -0.53 28.30
C ASP A 327 -18.64 -0.51 29.53
N THR A 328 -19.16 -0.75 30.74
CA THR A 328 -18.37 -0.63 31.98
C THR A 328 -17.35 -1.76 32.16
N ASN A 329 -17.70 -3.00 31.81
CA ASN A 329 -16.85 -4.16 32.07
C ASN A 329 -15.60 -4.23 31.17
N LEU A 330 -15.72 -3.82 29.91
CA LEU A 330 -14.61 -3.87 28.96
C LEU A 330 -13.61 -2.74 29.22
N LEU A 331 -14.10 -1.53 29.46
CA LEU A 331 -13.23 -0.37 29.69
C LEU A 331 -12.52 -0.42 31.05
N GLU A 332 -13.04 -1.12 32.06
CA GLU A 332 -12.31 -1.37 33.31
C GLU A 332 -11.11 -2.29 33.12
N LYS A 333 -11.22 -3.26 32.19
CA LYS A 333 -10.23 -4.31 31.98
C LYS A 333 -9.15 -3.94 30.96
N TYR A 334 -9.50 -3.21 29.91
CA TYR A 334 -8.60 -2.89 28.80
C TYR A 334 -8.35 -1.39 28.73
N LYS A 335 -7.09 -0.98 28.93
CA LYS A 335 -6.70 0.42 29.12
C LYS A 335 -5.79 1.00 28.04
N ASN A 336 -5.31 0.17 27.11
CA ASN A 336 -4.50 0.60 25.99
C ASN A 336 -4.94 -0.12 24.69
N ALA A 337 -4.47 0.41 23.56
CA ALA A 337 -4.81 -0.10 22.23
C ALA A 337 -4.42 -1.57 22.05
N SER A 338 -3.20 -1.96 22.47
CA SER A 338 -2.70 -3.33 22.29
C SER A 338 -3.60 -4.34 22.99
N ASP A 339 -3.90 -4.11 24.27
CA ASP A 339 -4.73 -5.03 25.07
C ASP A 339 -6.16 -5.12 24.51
N ALA A 340 -6.71 -4.01 24.02
CA ALA A 340 -8.03 -3.98 23.41
C ALA A 340 -8.05 -4.78 22.09
N ILE A 341 -7.07 -4.55 21.21
CA ILE A 341 -6.92 -5.28 19.94
C ILE A 341 -6.70 -6.77 20.22
N ASP A 342 -5.83 -7.12 21.17
CA ASP A 342 -5.57 -8.51 21.56
C ASP A 342 -6.82 -9.20 22.11
N TYR A 343 -7.68 -8.47 22.82
CA TYR A 343 -8.95 -9.02 23.27
C TYR A 343 -9.88 -9.35 22.10
N VAL A 344 -10.09 -8.39 21.19
CA VAL A 344 -10.94 -8.61 19.99
C VAL A 344 -10.37 -9.76 19.15
N TYR A 345 -9.06 -9.75 18.92
CA TYR A 345 -8.34 -10.79 18.20
C TYR A 345 -8.61 -12.18 18.78
N ASN A 346 -8.35 -12.36 20.08
CA ASN A 346 -8.49 -13.66 20.74
C ASN A 346 -9.96 -14.12 20.80
N THR A 347 -10.89 -13.21 21.09
CA THR A 347 -12.33 -13.55 21.14
C THR A 347 -12.86 -13.93 19.76
N THR A 348 -12.51 -13.18 18.72
CA THR A 348 -12.94 -13.48 17.35
C THR A 348 -12.29 -14.75 16.82
N LEU A 349 -11.00 -14.97 17.09
CA LEU A 349 -10.33 -16.21 16.71
C LEU A 349 -11.00 -17.43 17.34
N LYS A 350 -11.25 -17.38 18.66
CA LYS A 350 -11.82 -18.50 19.41
C LYS A 350 -13.22 -18.90 18.98
N MET A 351 -14.05 -17.93 18.63
CA MET A 351 -15.49 -18.14 18.46
C MET A 351 -15.97 -17.97 17.02
N LYS A 352 -15.25 -17.24 16.19
CA LYS A 352 -15.73 -16.71 14.90
C LYS A 352 -14.68 -16.75 13.79
N PHE A 353 -13.68 -17.62 13.89
CA PHE A 353 -12.68 -17.77 12.83
C PHE A 353 -13.32 -18.08 11.47
N HIS A 354 -14.18 -19.10 11.40
CA HIS A 354 -14.84 -19.50 10.15
C HIS A 354 -15.88 -18.45 9.66
N SER A 355 -16.69 -17.90 10.57
CA SER A 355 -17.86 -17.06 10.27
C SER A 355 -17.60 -15.55 10.25
N THR A 356 -16.40 -15.11 10.64
CA THR A 356 -16.00 -13.70 10.58
C THR A 356 -14.68 -13.56 9.83
N ILE A 357 -13.59 -14.16 10.32
CA ILE A 357 -12.25 -13.97 9.74
C ILE A 357 -12.21 -14.51 8.30
N LEU A 358 -12.73 -15.70 8.04
CA LEU A 358 -12.71 -16.33 6.72
C LEU A 358 -14.00 -16.18 5.90
N SER A 359 -14.86 -15.20 6.22
CA SER A 359 -16.09 -14.99 5.43
C SER A 359 -16.63 -13.57 5.37
N ALA A 360 -16.46 -12.74 6.41
CA ALA A 360 -17.10 -11.43 6.50
C ALA A 360 -16.14 -10.26 6.76
N SER A 361 -14.89 -10.52 7.10
CA SER A 361 -13.85 -9.50 7.38
C SER A 361 -13.09 -9.05 6.12
N ALA A 362 -12.35 -7.95 6.22
CA ALA A 362 -11.43 -7.53 5.16
C ALA A 362 -10.26 -8.52 4.99
N THR A 363 -9.92 -9.26 6.05
CA THR A 363 -8.96 -10.38 6.00
C THR A 363 -9.38 -11.43 5.00
N TYR A 364 -10.67 -11.82 4.94
CA TYR A 364 -11.14 -12.78 3.94
C TYR A 364 -10.83 -12.32 2.51
N GLY A 365 -11.09 -11.04 2.21
CA GLY A 365 -10.78 -10.46 0.90
C GLY A 365 -9.28 -10.50 0.58
N THR A 366 -8.45 -10.10 1.54
CA THR A 366 -6.99 -10.09 1.39
C THR A 366 -6.43 -11.51 1.19
N VAL A 367 -6.89 -12.47 1.99
CA VAL A 367 -6.51 -13.89 1.90
C VAL A 367 -6.93 -14.48 0.57
N LYS A 368 -8.16 -14.20 0.12
CA LYS A 368 -8.65 -14.68 -1.18
C LYS A 368 -7.84 -14.13 -2.35
N VAL A 369 -7.43 -12.86 -2.30
CA VAL A 369 -6.55 -12.27 -3.33
C VAL A 369 -5.19 -12.98 -3.36
N GLN A 370 -4.54 -13.18 -2.21
CA GLN A 370 -3.24 -13.85 -2.15
C GLN A 370 -3.34 -15.31 -2.61
N PHE A 371 -4.33 -16.06 -2.14
CA PHE A 371 -4.49 -17.47 -2.52
C PHE A 371 -4.87 -17.64 -3.98
N SER A 372 -5.63 -16.69 -4.55
CA SER A 372 -5.91 -16.66 -5.99
C SER A 372 -4.64 -16.39 -6.78
N ALA A 373 -3.78 -15.47 -6.34
CA ALA A 373 -2.48 -15.23 -6.97
C ALA A 373 -1.56 -16.48 -6.93
N ASP A 374 -1.52 -17.20 -5.81
CA ASP A 374 -0.77 -18.46 -5.68
C ASP A 374 -1.30 -19.53 -6.64
N ALA A 375 -2.61 -19.75 -6.65
CA ALA A 375 -3.24 -20.72 -7.54
C ALA A 375 -3.03 -20.34 -9.02
N LYS A 376 -3.13 -19.05 -9.35
CA LYS A 376 -2.85 -18.53 -10.68
C LYS A 376 -1.40 -18.75 -11.09
N SER A 377 -0.44 -18.52 -10.19
CA SER A 377 0.98 -18.81 -10.42
C SER A 377 1.21 -20.27 -10.80
N LYS A 378 0.59 -21.20 -10.06
CA LYS A 378 0.63 -22.65 -10.34
C LYS A 378 0.07 -22.97 -11.72
N LEU A 379 -1.15 -22.50 -12.02
CA LEU A 379 -1.81 -22.75 -13.32
C LEU A 379 -1.01 -22.21 -14.51
N LEU A 380 -0.45 -21.00 -14.37
CA LEU A 380 0.37 -20.37 -15.39
C LEU A 380 1.67 -21.13 -15.65
N GLN A 381 2.35 -21.61 -14.61
CA GLN A 381 3.58 -22.39 -14.76
C GLN A 381 3.31 -23.77 -15.41
N GLU A 382 2.22 -24.42 -15.04
CA GLU A 382 1.77 -25.68 -15.66
C GLU A 382 1.47 -25.47 -17.16
N ALA A 383 0.78 -24.39 -17.52
CA ALA A 383 0.48 -24.05 -18.92
C ALA A 383 1.72 -23.63 -19.72
N ALA A 384 2.61 -22.83 -19.13
CA ALA A 384 3.80 -22.29 -19.78
C ALA A 384 4.83 -23.36 -20.13
N SER A 385 4.84 -24.50 -19.43
CA SER A 385 5.76 -25.62 -19.69
C SER A 385 5.67 -26.15 -21.14
N GLN A 386 4.57 -25.89 -21.85
CA GLN A 386 4.41 -26.27 -23.26
C GLN A 386 4.84 -25.19 -24.27
N ASN A 387 5.09 -23.94 -23.83
CA ASN A 387 5.33 -22.78 -24.70
C ASN A 387 6.45 -21.84 -24.18
N GLN A 388 7.34 -22.36 -23.33
CA GLN A 388 8.26 -21.59 -22.48
C GLN A 388 9.10 -20.52 -23.21
N ASP A 389 9.38 -20.72 -24.50
CA ASP A 389 10.24 -19.80 -25.28
C ASP A 389 9.49 -18.87 -26.25
N ARG A 390 8.17 -19.01 -26.41
CA ARG A 390 7.44 -18.37 -27.52
C ARG A 390 6.96 -16.94 -27.24
N PHE A 391 6.68 -16.62 -25.98
CA PHE A 391 6.03 -15.36 -25.58
C PHE A 391 6.79 -14.67 -24.43
N ASN A 392 8.10 -14.48 -24.61
CA ASN A 392 8.98 -13.95 -23.56
C ASN A 392 9.04 -12.43 -23.49
N ASN A 393 8.36 -11.72 -24.39
CA ASN A 393 8.19 -10.29 -24.34
C ASN A 393 6.79 -9.87 -24.78
N ILE A 394 6.46 -8.61 -24.52
CA ILE A 394 5.26 -7.95 -24.99
C ILE A 394 5.65 -7.22 -26.27
N SER A 395 5.24 -7.73 -27.43
CA SER A 395 5.73 -7.25 -28.74
C SER A 395 5.45 -5.76 -29.02
N GLY A 396 4.48 -5.17 -28.34
CA GLY A 396 4.15 -3.75 -28.40
C GLY A 396 5.10 -2.86 -27.59
N ILE A 397 5.87 -3.39 -26.65
CA ILE A 397 6.80 -2.64 -25.79
C ILE A 397 8.22 -2.86 -26.28
N VAL A 398 8.83 -1.80 -26.83
CA VAL A 398 10.11 -1.89 -27.52
C VAL A 398 11.05 -0.79 -27.04
N SER A 399 12.18 -1.18 -26.47
CA SER A 399 13.33 -0.28 -26.35
C SER A 399 14.09 -0.27 -27.68
N LEU A 400 13.89 0.77 -28.49
CA LEU A 400 14.37 0.82 -29.88
C LEU A 400 15.88 0.54 -30.01
N GLY A 401 16.68 1.13 -29.13
CA GLY A 401 18.14 0.97 -29.16
C GLY A 401 18.70 -0.37 -28.67
N HIS A 402 17.86 -1.20 -28.04
CA HIS A 402 18.26 -2.52 -27.59
C HIS A 402 17.87 -3.61 -28.58
N THR A 403 16.71 -3.46 -29.23
CA THR A 403 16.07 -4.55 -29.98
C THR A 403 15.76 -4.24 -31.44
N THR A 404 16.17 -3.06 -31.96
CA THR A 404 15.95 -2.66 -33.35
C THR A 404 17.17 -1.95 -33.91
N ASP A 405 17.18 -1.67 -35.22
CA ASP A 405 18.22 -0.88 -35.89
C ASP A 405 17.78 0.58 -36.17
N VAL A 406 16.76 1.09 -35.47
CA VAL A 406 16.25 2.45 -35.67
C VAL A 406 17.33 3.47 -35.26
N GLU A 407 17.80 4.29 -36.20
CA GLU A 407 18.89 5.25 -35.94
C GLU A 407 18.43 6.53 -35.23
N SER A 408 17.21 7.00 -35.53
CA SER A 408 16.67 8.24 -34.95
C SER A 408 15.14 8.23 -34.91
N VAL A 409 14.58 9.06 -34.02
CA VAL A 409 13.15 9.39 -33.98
C VAL A 409 12.97 10.90 -34.05
N THR A 410 11.87 11.35 -34.64
CA THR A 410 11.47 12.76 -34.61
C THR A 410 10.20 12.88 -33.80
N LEU A 411 10.24 13.65 -32.71
CA LEU A 411 9.11 13.93 -31.84
C LEU A 411 8.90 15.44 -31.75
N ASN A 412 7.67 15.91 -31.93
CA ASN A 412 7.32 17.34 -31.76
C ASN A 412 8.24 18.31 -32.55
N GLY A 413 8.77 17.87 -33.70
CA GLY A 413 9.71 18.63 -34.54
C GLY A 413 11.20 18.54 -34.15
N ASN A 414 11.54 17.84 -33.07
CA ASN A 414 12.91 17.58 -32.63
C ASN A 414 13.37 16.18 -33.06
N THR A 415 14.58 16.06 -33.61
CA THR A 415 15.18 14.77 -33.96
C THR A 415 16.14 14.30 -32.88
N TYR A 416 15.96 13.07 -32.42
CA TYR A 416 16.77 12.41 -31.39
C TYR A 416 17.47 11.19 -31.98
N LYS A 417 18.80 11.11 -31.85
CA LYS A 417 19.57 9.93 -32.23
C LYS A 417 19.35 8.83 -31.19
N VAL A 418 18.97 7.63 -31.62
CA VAL A 418 18.75 6.49 -30.74
C VAL A 418 20.10 5.90 -30.33
N ALA A 419 20.27 5.66 -29.03
CA ALA A 419 21.44 5.02 -28.47
C ALA A 419 21.41 3.50 -28.70
N HIS A 420 22.46 2.95 -29.32
CA HIS A 420 22.64 1.50 -29.49
C HIS A 420 23.75 0.91 -28.60
N ASP A 421 24.62 1.79 -28.09
CA ASP A 421 25.70 1.45 -27.18
C ASP A 421 25.40 1.95 -25.76
N TYR A 422 25.50 1.02 -24.80
CA TYR A 422 25.24 1.27 -23.38
C TYR A 422 26.46 0.83 -22.56
N ASN A 423 26.68 1.52 -21.44
CA ASN A 423 27.65 1.09 -20.43
C ASN A 423 27.07 -0.09 -19.63
N GLU A 424 27.92 -0.77 -18.84
CA GLU A 424 27.50 -1.90 -18.01
C GLU A 424 26.41 -1.53 -16.98
N ASP A 425 26.38 -0.28 -16.54
CA ASP A 425 25.36 0.27 -15.63
C ASP A 425 24.05 0.67 -16.33
N GLY A 426 23.92 0.40 -17.64
CA GLY A 426 22.75 0.70 -18.45
C GLY A 426 22.67 2.14 -18.95
N THR A 427 23.63 3.00 -18.62
CA THR A 427 23.65 4.38 -19.14
C THR A 427 24.01 4.43 -20.62
N VAL A 428 23.45 5.40 -21.34
CA VAL A 428 23.82 5.66 -22.74
C VAL A 428 25.29 6.05 -22.82
N LYS A 429 26.05 5.37 -23.68
CA LYS A 429 27.50 5.54 -23.78
C LYS A 429 27.92 6.82 -24.52
N ASN A 430 27.19 7.16 -25.59
CA ASN A 430 27.57 8.23 -26.51
C ASN A 430 26.80 9.52 -26.21
N SER A 431 27.52 10.66 -26.16
CA SER A 431 26.90 11.97 -25.97
C SER A 431 26.01 12.33 -27.17
N GLY A 432 24.82 12.87 -26.92
CA GLY A 432 23.84 13.24 -27.95
C GLY A 432 22.96 12.10 -28.46
N GLU A 433 23.14 10.89 -27.93
CA GLU A 433 22.25 9.75 -28.15
C GLU A 433 21.31 9.56 -26.96
N TYR A 434 20.17 8.91 -27.18
CA TYR A 434 19.12 8.74 -26.17
C TYR A 434 18.53 7.33 -26.19
N ALA A 435 18.21 6.81 -25.01
CA ALA A 435 17.35 5.64 -24.90
C ALA A 435 15.92 6.02 -25.29
N VAL A 436 15.29 5.20 -26.13
CA VAL A 436 13.94 5.47 -26.66
C VAL A 436 13.03 4.27 -26.46
N LEU A 437 11.92 4.48 -25.76
CA LEU A 437 10.84 3.52 -25.57
C LEU A 437 9.75 3.77 -26.60
N ARG A 438 9.22 2.70 -27.20
CA ARG A 438 8.02 2.73 -28.02
C ARG A 438 7.01 1.72 -27.48
N ILE A 439 5.77 2.16 -27.28
CA ILE A 439 4.63 1.32 -26.93
C ILE A 439 3.59 1.37 -28.05
N THR A 440 3.14 0.21 -28.53
CA THR A 440 2.15 0.07 -29.60
C THR A 440 0.90 -0.63 -29.09
N LEU A 441 -0.25 0.00 -29.30
CA LEU A 441 -1.57 -0.53 -28.96
C LEU A 441 -2.21 -1.25 -30.15
N GLU A 442 -3.12 -2.16 -29.85
CA GLU A 442 -3.98 -2.82 -30.83
C GLU A 442 -5.22 -1.99 -31.17
N GLU A 443 -5.70 -1.22 -30.19
CA GLU A 443 -6.83 -0.31 -30.33
C GLU A 443 -6.58 1.04 -29.64
N LEU A 444 -7.35 2.04 -30.04
CA LEU A 444 -7.26 3.37 -29.47
C LEU A 444 -7.75 3.37 -28.03
N ASP A 445 -6.88 3.71 -27.09
CA ASP A 445 -7.22 3.92 -25.69
C ASP A 445 -6.78 5.31 -25.22
N PRO A 446 -7.72 6.27 -25.05
CA PRO A 446 -7.42 7.60 -24.52
C PRO A 446 -6.84 7.61 -23.10
N LYS A 447 -7.01 6.52 -22.32
CA LYS A 447 -6.48 6.40 -20.96
C LYS A 447 -5.02 5.93 -20.94
N ALA A 448 -4.51 5.36 -22.03
CA ALA A 448 -3.18 4.76 -22.08
C ALA A 448 -2.05 5.72 -21.66
N ILE A 449 -2.15 7.00 -22.02
CA ILE A 449 -1.14 8.00 -21.61
C ILE A 449 -1.03 8.15 -20.09
N TYR A 450 -2.13 7.97 -19.34
CA TYR A 450 -2.12 8.01 -17.88
C TYR A 450 -1.50 6.75 -17.30
N ASN A 451 -1.79 5.58 -17.88
CA ASN A 451 -1.13 4.33 -17.51
C ASN A 451 0.39 4.40 -17.77
N PHE A 452 0.83 5.07 -18.85
CA PHE A 452 2.25 5.28 -19.16
C PHE A 452 2.90 6.43 -18.36
N SER A 453 2.17 7.09 -17.46
CA SER A 453 2.69 8.10 -16.54
C SER A 453 3.17 7.51 -15.20
N PHE A 454 3.48 6.22 -15.15
CA PHE A 454 3.89 5.50 -13.94
C PHE A 454 5.21 6.02 -13.34
N SER A 455 5.39 5.79 -12.03
CA SER A 455 6.65 6.01 -11.31
C SER A 455 7.72 5.02 -11.76
N VAL A 456 8.92 5.50 -12.10
CA VAL A 456 10.05 4.63 -12.46
C VAL A 456 10.86 4.31 -11.21
N SER A 457 10.64 3.10 -10.68
CA SER A 457 11.27 2.60 -9.47
C SER A 457 12.53 1.77 -9.78
N PRO A 458 13.61 1.87 -8.97
CA PRO A 458 14.88 1.17 -9.20
C PRO A 458 14.78 -0.36 -9.13
N VAL A 459 15.12 -1.05 -10.22
CA VAL A 459 15.10 -2.53 -10.27
C VAL A 459 16.02 -3.15 -9.24
N HIS A 460 17.22 -2.58 -9.04
CA HIS A 460 18.23 -3.11 -8.12
C HIS A 460 17.81 -3.02 -6.64
N TYR A 461 16.91 -2.10 -6.30
CA TYR A 461 16.38 -1.97 -4.96
C TYR A 461 15.11 -2.83 -4.77
N TYR A 462 14.15 -2.74 -5.69
CA TYR A 462 12.85 -3.39 -5.50
C TYR A 462 12.87 -4.90 -5.79
N THR A 463 13.89 -5.41 -6.48
CA THR A 463 14.08 -6.86 -6.66
C THR A 463 15.08 -7.46 -5.66
N ALA A 464 15.57 -6.66 -4.70
CA ALA A 464 16.30 -7.14 -3.54
C ALA A 464 15.35 -7.39 -2.37
N LYS A 465 15.24 -8.63 -1.91
CA LYS A 465 14.34 -9.04 -0.82
C LYS A 465 14.69 -8.39 0.53
N THR A 466 15.98 -8.26 0.83
CA THR A 466 16.45 -7.66 2.09
C THR A 466 17.43 -6.52 1.84
N MET A 467 17.71 -5.70 2.87
CA MET A 467 18.72 -4.65 2.75
C MET A 467 20.11 -5.25 2.52
N LYS A 468 20.37 -6.42 3.10
CA LYS A 468 21.61 -7.17 2.86
C LYS A 468 21.73 -7.64 1.42
N ASP A 469 20.64 -8.11 0.82
CA ASP A 469 20.62 -8.52 -0.59
C ASP A 469 20.91 -7.34 -1.51
N TYR A 470 20.28 -6.19 -1.24
CA TYR A 470 20.54 -4.94 -1.95
C TYR A 470 22.02 -4.53 -1.86
N ILE A 471 22.58 -4.48 -0.65
CA ILE A 471 23.99 -4.11 -0.41
C ILE A 471 24.96 -5.07 -1.10
N ASN A 472 24.64 -6.37 -1.12
CA ASN A 472 25.49 -7.40 -1.72
C ASN A 472 25.29 -7.54 -3.24
N GLY A 473 24.35 -6.81 -3.84
CA GLY A 473 24.05 -6.92 -5.26
C GLY A 473 23.22 -8.14 -5.67
N ASN A 474 22.56 -8.79 -4.71
CA ASN A 474 21.67 -9.93 -4.89
C ASN A 474 20.27 -9.46 -5.26
N TYR A 475 20.07 -9.16 -6.53
CA TYR A 475 18.80 -8.68 -7.07
C TYR A 475 18.67 -9.11 -8.53
N GLU A 476 17.45 -9.06 -9.06
CA GLU A 476 17.18 -9.46 -10.45
C GLU A 476 17.88 -8.54 -11.44
N LYS A 477 18.51 -9.12 -12.45
CA LYS A 477 19.22 -8.38 -13.50
C LYS A 477 18.33 -8.19 -14.71
N VAL A 478 18.52 -7.06 -15.39
CA VAL A 478 17.84 -6.75 -16.64
C VAL A 478 18.81 -6.98 -17.81
N ASP A 479 18.32 -7.67 -18.83
CA ASP A 479 18.97 -7.86 -20.13
C ASP A 479 17.87 -7.81 -21.20
N ILE A 480 17.58 -6.59 -21.65
CA ILE A 480 16.50 -6.29 -22.60
C ILE A 480 16.68 -7.08 -23.90
N LYS A 481 17.93 -7.26 -24.37
CA LYS A 481 18.22 -7.97 -25.63
C LYS A 481 17.82 -9.44 -25.55
N ASN A 482 17.94 -10.03 -24.38
CA ASN A 482 17.60 -11.44 -24.12
C ASN A 482 16.26 -11.62 -23.40
N ASN A 483 15.36 -10.62 -23.47
CA ASN A 483 14.02 -10.67 -22.87
C ASN A 483 14.01 -10.91 -21.35
N LYS A 484 15.00 -10.39 -20.62
CA LYS A 484 15.04 -10.44 -19.15
C LYS A 484 14.76 -9.05 -18.61
N PHE A 485 13.67 -8.88 -17.89
CA PHE A 485 13.16 -7.55 -17.50
C PHE A 485 13.17 -7.32 -16.00
N GLY A 486 13.93 -8.11 -15.23
CA GLY A 486 14.00 -7.93 -13.76
C GLY A 486 12.75 -8.42 -13.01
N VAL A 487 11.93 -9.25 -13.65
CA VAL A 487 10.74 -9.87 -13.03
C VAL A 487 10.80 -11.38 -13.15
N VAL A 488 10.19 -12.09 -12.20
CA VAL A 488 9.92 -13.52 -12.31
C VAL A 488 8.45 -13.69 -12.73
N TRP A 489 8.24 -13.89 -14.03
CA TRP A 489 6.91 -13.93 -14.64
C TRP A 489 5.96 -14.87 -13.91
N GLY A 490 4.76 -14.37 -13.60
CA GLY A 490 3.67 -15.19 -13.07
C GLY A 490 4.00 -15.84 -11.72
N SER A 491 4.91 -15.28 -10.93
CA SER A 491 5.34 -15.81 -9.64
C SER A 491 4.72 -15.03 -8.48
N SER A 492 3.75 -15.62 -7.79
CA SER A 492 3.15 -14.97 -6.61
C SER A 492 4.14 -14.85 -5.46
N ASP A 493 5.13 -15.74 -5.38
CA ASP A 493 6.24 -15.67 -4.43
C ASP A 493 7.15 -14.47 -4.70
N PHE A 494 7.47 -14.20 -5.97
CA PHE A 494 8.26 -13.01 -6.30
C PHE A 494 7.50 -11.74 -5.89
N GLN A 495 6.20 -11.68 -6.18
CA GLN A 495 5.36 -10.56 -5.80
C GLN A 495 5.26 -10.38 -4.28
N SER A 496 4.92 -11.44 -3.54
CA SER A 496 4.63 -11.38 -2.10
C SER A 496 5.89 -11.37 -1.22
N LYS A 497 6.97 -12.08 -1.62
CA LYS A 497 8.19 -12.23 -0.81
C LYS A 497 9.31 -11.29 -1.23
N VAL A 498 9.35 -10.81 -2.48
CA VAL A 498 10.40 -9.91 -2.98
C VAL A 498 9.86 -8.50 -3.15
N ILE A 499 8.94 -8.26 -4.09
CA ILE A 499 8.41 -6.93 -4.38
C ILE A 499 7.72 -6.32 -3.15
N GLN A 500 6.94 -7.13 -2.42
CA GLN A 500 6.27 -6.74 -1.17
C GLN A 500 7.05 -7.14 0.10
N SER A 501 8.36 -7.38 -0.01
CA SER A 501 9.21 -7.60 1.17
C SER A 501 9.08 -6.46 2.19
N GLU A 502 9.28 -6.75 3.48
CA GLU A 502 9.19 -5.76 4.57
C GLU A 502 9.98 -4.48 4.25
N LYS A 503 11.19 -4.62 3.66
CA LYS A 503 12.00 -3.49 3.20
C LYS A 503 11.26 -2.64 2.17
N ASN A 504 10.75 -3.27 1.12
CA ASN A 504 10.17 -2.58 -0.04
C ASN A 504 8.84 -1.90 0.27
N VAL A 505 8.07 -2.44 1.22
CA VAL A 505 6.83 -1.81 1.67
C VAL A 505 7.06 -0.73 2.71
N SER A 506 8.16 -0.79 3.47
CA SER A 506 8.38 0.16 4.58
C SER A 506 9.31 1.33 4.25
N ILE A 507 10.20 1.21 3.28
CA ILE A 507 11.21 2.24 2.97
C ILE A 507 11.24 2.48 1.46
N PRO A 508 10.60 3.57 0.97
CA PRO A 508 10.58 3.88 -0.46
C PRO A 508 11.94 4.42 -0.94
N MET A 509 12.36 4.01 -2.14
CA MET A 509 13.56 4.50 -2.82
C MET A 509 13.20 4.89 -4.26
N GLY A 510 13.67 6.04 -4.72
CA GLY A 510 13.46 6.48 -6.09
C GLY A 510 14.31 7.67 -6.47
N ALA A 511 13.96 8.29 -7.60
CA ALA A 511 14.62 9.46 -8.17
C ALA A 511 13.86 10.78 -7.90
N GLY A 512 12.92 10.77 -6.95
CA GLY A 512 12.10 11.92 -6.58
C GLY A 512 12.88 13.01 -5.86
N VAL A 513 12.14 14.04 -5.45
CA VAL A 513 12.68 15.25 -4.82
C VAL A 513 13.34 14.98 -3.45
N TYR A 514 12.81 14.01 -2.71
CA TYR A 514 13.32 13.59 -1.41
C TYR A 514 13.67 12.10 -1.40
N CYS A 515 14.44 11.69 -0.41
CA CYS A 515 14.66 10.29 -0.07
C CYS A 515 14.30 10.01 1.40
N ALA A 516 13.98 8.74 1.67
CA ALA A 516 13.69 8.27 3.01
C ALA A 516 14.92 8.43 3.92
N THR A 517 14.72 8.98 5.11
CA THR A 517 15.73 9.15 6.15
C THR A 517 15.12 8.90 7.53
N ASP A 518 15.82 9.22 8.61
CA ASP A 518 15.32 9.16 9.98
C ASP A 518 15.56 10.49 10.72
N ALA A 519 15.25 10.52 12.03
CA ALA A 519 15.50 11.70 12.86
C ALA A 519 16.97 12.14 12.91
N SER A 520 17.90 11.20 12.68
CA SER A 520 19.35 11.42 12.65
C SER A 520 19.86 11.80 11.25
N ASN A 521 18.98 11.88 10.25
CA ASN A 521 19.31 12.22 8.87
C ASN A 521 20.22 11.20 8.16
N ASN A 522 20.13 9.91 8.54
CA ASN A 522 20.91 8.82 7.96
C ASN A 522 20.60 8.59 6.46
N ASP A 523 21.48 7.90 5.75
CA ASP A 523 21.26 7.45 4.37
C ASP A 523 20.24 6.31 4.33
N THR A 524 19.46 6.22 3.24
CA THR A 524 18.35 5.24 3.11
C THR A 524 18.76 3.80 3.44
N LYS A 525 19.98 3.40 3.08
CA LYS A 525 20.52 2.05 3.37
C LYS A 525 20.68 1.74 4.87
N ASP A 526 20.82 2.77 5.69
CA ASP A 526 21.04 2.70 7.15
C ASP A 526 19.75 2.97 7.93
N VAL A 527 18.63 3.25 7.23
CA VAL A 527 17.33 3.53 7.81
C VAL A 527 16.58 2.22 8.04
N THR A 528 15.84 2.16 9.16
CA THR A 528 14.90 1.09 9.47
C THR A 528 13.46 1.56 9.27
N ALA A 529 12.49 0.66 9.16
CA ALA A 529 11.06 1.02 9.06
C ALA A 529 10.64 1.97 10.21
N ASN A 530 10.99 1.61 11.45
CA ASN A 530 10.74 2.41 12.66
C ASN A 530 11.55 3.72 12.73
N GLY A 531 12.62 3.83 11.95
CA GLY A 531 13.40 5.05 11.79
C GLY A 531 12.77 5.99 10.76
N PHE A 532 12.25 5.44 9.66
CA PHE A 532 11.58 6.21 8.61
C PHE A 532 10.26 6.80 9.07
N LYS A 533 9.44 6.00 9.78
CA LYS A 533 8.23 6.46 10.50
C LYS A 533 8.42 6.24 11.99
N ASN A 534 8.48 7.31 12.76
CA ASN A 534 8.63 7.26 14.21
C ASN A 534 7.63 8.20 14.89
N SER A 535 6.83 7.67 15.82
CA SER A 535 5.84 8.45 16.59
C SER A 535 4.94 9.34 15.73
N GLY A 536 4.44 8.77 14.61
CA GLY A 536 3.57 9.48 13.68
C GLY A 536 4.29 10.52 12.81
N ILE A 537 5.63 10.50 12.74
CA ILE A 537 6.41 11.40 11.88
C ILE A 537 7.15 10.57 10.84
N VAL A 538 6.95 10.90 9.56
CA VAL A 538 7.73 10.38 8.43
C VAL A 538 8.86 11.34 8.10
N TYR A 539 10.07 10.80 7.91
CA TYR A 539 11.30 11.58 7.78
C TYR A 539 11.85 11.56 6.36
N PHE A 540 11.99 12.75 5.76
CA PHE A 540 12.60 12.95 4.45
C PHE A 540 13.81 13.88 4.49
N LYS A 541 14.83 13.57 3.69
CA LYS A 541 15.90 14.52 3.34
C LYS A 541 15.96 14.70 1.84
N LYS A 542 16.51 15.82 1.40
CA LYS A 542 16.68 16.14 -0.02
C LYS A 542 17.47 15.01 -0.69
N ASN A 543 16.99 14.61 -1.86
CA ASN A 543 17.76 13.77 -2.75
C ASN A 543 18.83 14.64 -3.44
N ASP A 544 20.09 14.46 -3.08
CA ASP A 544 21.20 15.24 -3.68
C ASP A 544 21.44 14.92 -5.16
N ASN A 545 20.89 13.80 -5.65
CA ASN A 545 20.90 13.44 -7.07
C ASN A 545 19.71 14.01 -7.86
N PHE A 546 18.76 14.69 -7.20
CA PHE A 546 17.63 15.31 -7.87
C PHE A 546 18.08 16.55 -8.66
N VAL A 547 17.87 16.51 -9.98
CA VAL A 547 18.44 17.51 -10.91
C VAL A 547 17.64 18.82 -11.00
N PHE A 548 16.54 18.95 -10.25
CA PHE A 548 15.68 20.13 -10.25
C PHE A 548 15.79 20.91 -8.92
N PRO A 549 15.46 22.21 -8.90
CA PRO A 549 15.57 23.01 -7.68
C PRO A 549 14.73 22.47 -6.52
N VAL A 550 15.37 22.27 -5.37
CA VAL A 550 14.72 21.89 -4.11
C VAL A 550 14.77 23.08 -3.15
N LYS A 551 13.63 23.41 -2.53
CA LYS A 551 13.52 24.62 -1.68
C LYS A 551 13.92 24.38 -0.21
N HIS A 552 13.83 23.14 0.26
CA HIS A 552 14.15 22.76 1.64
C HIS A 552 14.89 21.43 1.69
N ASP A 553 15.93 21.35 2.51
CA ASP A 553 16.76 20.15 2.60
C ASP A 553 16.11 19.02 3.41
N LYS A 554 15.14 19.36 4.26
CA LYS A 554 14.43 18.39 5.09
C LYS A 554 12.93 18.64 5.04
N MET A 555 12.19 17.54 4.99
CA MET A 555 10.73 17.53 5.06
C MET A 555 10.26 16.47 6.06
N ARG A 556 9.16 16.74 6.75
CA ARG A 556 8.50 15.81 7.66
C ARG A 556 7.01 15.76 7.31
N MET A 557 6.43 14.57 7.33
CA MET A 557 4.97 14.41 7.32
C MET A 557 4.56 13.94 8.71
N GLN A 558 3.72 14.70 9.39
CA GLN A 558 3.24 14.40 10.73
C GLN A 558 1.78 13.95 10.65
N VAL A 559 1.50 12.77 11.19
CA VAL A 559 0.14 12.25 11.36
C VAL A 559 -0.63 13.18 12.27
N VAL A 560 -1.68 13.77 11.75
CA VAL A 560 -2.59 14.68 12.46
C VAL A 560 -4.01 14.31 12.05
N SER A 561 -4.92 14.21 13.03
CA SER A 561 -6.33 13.97 12.72
C SER A 561 -6.93 15.18 12.00
N SER A 562 -7.83 14.91 11.06
CA SER A 562 -8.54 15.95 10.31
C SER A 562 -9.31 16.92 11.23
N SER A 563 -9.80 16.45 12.37
CA SER A 563 -10.49 17.25 13.40
C SER A 563 -9.57 18.19 14.18
N GLY A 564 -8.32 17.78 14.43
CA GLY A 564 -7.32 18.54 15.19
C GLY A 564 -6.39 19.41 14.33
N ALA A 565 -6.46 19.29 13.00
CA ALA A 565 -5.53 19.90 12.04
C ALA A 565 -5.29 21.40 12.29
N LEU A 566 -6.36 22.18 12.47
CA LEU A 566 -6.25 23.63 12.69
C LEU A 566 -5.63 23.98 14.05
N ASP A 567 -5.88 23.20 15.10
CA ASP A 567 -5.24 23.42 16.41
C ASP A 567 -3.73 23.15 16.36
N VAL A 568 -3.32 22.10 15.64
CA VAL A 568 -1.91 21.75 15.48
C VAL A 568 -1.18 22.78 14.62
N LEU A 569 -1.85 23.33 13.58
CA LEU A 569 -1.35 24.45 12.79
C LEU A 569 -1.17 25.71 13.63
N GLU A 570 -2.17 26.07 14.44
CA GLU A 570 -2.15 27.27 15.28
C GLU A 570 -1.04 27.20 16.35
N LYS A 571 -0.82 26.02 16.94
CA LYS A 571 0.31 25.74 17.85
C LYS A 571 1.68 25.79 17.17
N GLY A 572 1.71 25.70 15.84
CA GLY A 572 2.93 25.75 15.03
C GLY A 572 3.70 24.43 14.97
N SER A 573 3.08 23.29 15.31
CA SER A 573 3.73 21.98 15.18
C SER A 573 3.84 21.54 13.72
N VAL A 574 2.89 21.96 12.87
CA VAL A 574 2.90 21.76 11.42
C VAL A 574 2.83 23.12 10.70
N HIS A 575 3.28 23.16 9.45
CA HIS A 575 3.32 24.34 8.59
C HIS A 575 2.23 24.34 7.51
N TYR A 576 1.62 23.19 7.23
CA TYR A 576 0.60 23.00 6.21
C TYR A 576 -0.40 21.92 6.65
N VAL A 577 -1.68 22.18 6.42
CA VAL A 577 -2.80 21.28 6.72
C VAL A 577 -3.88 21.40 5.64
N THR A 578 -4.69 20.35 5.47
CA THR A 578 -5.81 20.29 4.51
C THR A 578 -7.12 19.94 5.22
N PRO A 579 -7.64 20.82 6.11
CA PRO A 579 -8.87 20.54 6.84
C PRO A 579 -10.09 20.57 5.91
N GLN A 580 -11.15 19.87 6.32
CA GLN A 580 -12.45 19.94 5.64
C GLN A 580 -13.00 21.36 5.60
N LEU A 581 -13.59 21.75 4.47
CA LEU A 581 -14.17 23.08 4.28
C LEU A 581 -15.53 23.18 4.98
N THR A 582 -15.50 23.46 6.29
CA THR A 582 -16.70 23.71 7.10
C THR A 582 -16.79 25.18 7.51
N LYS A 583 -18.00 25.66 7.82
CA LYS A 583 -18.20 27.03 8.32
C LYS A 583 -17.34 27.31 9.57
N LYS A 584 -17.32 26.37 10.51
CA LYS A 584 -16.48 26.41 11.73
C LYS A 584 -15.00 26.55 11.41
N ASN A 585 -14.50 25.78 10.44
CA ASN A 585 -13.08 25.81 10.06
C ASN A 585 -12.70 27.12 9.36
N ILE A 586 -13.55 27.63 8.46
CA ILE A 586 -13.33 28.94 7.80
C ILE A 586 -13.28 30.06 8.84
N GLU A 587 -14.26 30.12 9.75
CA GLU A 587 -14.30 31.12 10.82
C GLU A 587 -13.05 31.07 11.70
N LYS A 588 -12.57 29.86 12.04
CA LYS A 588 -11.34 29.66 12.81
C LYS A 588 -10.10 30.15 12.06
N VAL A 589 -9.93 29.77 10.79
CA VAL A 589 -8.78 30.18 9.96
C VAL A 589 -8.73 31.69 9.77
N GLN A 590 -9.87 32.35 9.58
CA GLN A 590 -9.94 33.81 9.43
C GLN A 590 -9.49 34.58 10.68
N GLN A 591 -9.53 33.94 11.85
CA GLN A 591 -9.07 34.52 13.12
C GLN A 591 -7.57 34.30 13.37
N MET A 592 -6.95 33.36 12.66
CA MET A 592 -5.52 33.05 12.83
C MET A 592 -4.62 34.13 12.23
N LYS A 593 -3.58 34.52 12.96
CA LYS A 593 -2.58 35.51 12.48
C LYS A 593 -1.40 34.81 11.81
N GLY A 594 -0.97 35.32 10.65
CA GLY A 594 0.23 34.82 9.95
C GLY A 594 0.03 33.47 9.27
N ILE A 595 -1.21 33.11 8.96
CA ILE A 595 -1.60 31.93 8.20
C ILE A 595 -2.24 32.39 6.89
N GLY A 596 -1.75 31.85 5.77
CA GLY A 596 -2.44 31.96 4.48
C GLY A 596 -3.37 30.77 4.30
N HIS A 597 -4.46 30.95 3.55
CA HIS A 597 -5.34 29.86 3.16
C HIS A 597 -5.70 29.99 1.68
N ALA A 598 -6.07 28.86 1.08
CA ALA A 598 -6.61 28.78 -0.26
C ALA A 598 -7.74 27.75 -0.25
N GLU A 599 -8.84 28.06 -0.94
CA GLU A 599 -9.92 27.13 -1.18
C GLU A 599 -9.65 26.38 -2.48
N VAL A 600 -9.80 25.06 -2.46
CA VAL A 600 -9.59 24.20 -3.62
C VAL A 600 -10.86 23.41 -3.91
N ASN A 601 -11.19 23.27 -5.20
CA ASN A 601 -12.23 22.33 -5.60
C ASN A 601 -11.69 20.92 -5.42
N GLN A 602 -12.27 20.15 -4.50
CA GLN A 602 -11.98 18.74 -4.39
C GLN A 602 -12.87 17.99 -5.39
N LEU A 603 -12.27 17.10 -6.20
CA LEU A 603 -13.01 16.07 -6.91
C LEU A 603 -13.62 15.20 -5.83
N GLY A 604 -14.84 15.51 -5.41
CA GLY A 604 -15.55 14.73 -4.40
C GLY A 604 -15.79 13.33 -4.92
N TYR A 605 -14.80 12.43 -4.80
CA TYR A 605 -15.05 11.01 -4.63
C TYR A 605 -15.65 10.83 -3.23
N GLY A 606 -16.85 11.37 -3.06
CA GLY A 606 -17.73 10.87 -2.03
C GLY A 606 -18.29 9.58 -2.58
N TYR A 607 -17.88 8.45 -2.02
CA TYR A 607 -18.87 7.39 -1.89
C TYR A 607 -20.11 8.05 -1.27
N ILE A 608 -21.30 7.83 -1.84
CA ILE A 608 -22.53 8.05 -1.08
C ILE A 608 -22.57 6.93 -0.05
N GLY A 609 -21.71 7.05 0.96
CA GLY A 609 -21.78 6.28 2.18
C GLY A 609 -22.83 6.95 3.04
N ILE A 610 -23.90 6.22 3.33
CA ILE A 610 -24.78 6.58 4.43
C ILE A 610 -23.92 6.44 5.69
N ASN A 611 -23.37 7.55 6.18
CA ASN A 611 -22.73 7.57 7.49
C ASN A 611 -23.85 7.32 8.50
N ALA A 612 -23.91 6.10 9.06
CA ALA A 612 -24.95 5.71 10.00
C ALA A 612 -24.96 6.58 11.27
N GLY A 613 -23.87 7.32 11.55
CA GLY A 613 -23.78 8.31 12.61
C GLY A 613 -24.36 9.68 12.26
N LYS A 614 -24.73 9.94 10.99
CA LYS A 614 -25.34 11.19 10.51
C LYS A 614 -26.73 11.02 9.91
N VAL A 615 -27.27 9.78 9.87
CA VAL A 615 -28.56 9.44 9.26
C VAL A 615 -29.48 8.76 10.25
#